data_AF-A0A6P1ZP49-F1
#
_entry.id   AF-A0A6P1ZP49-F1
#
_cell.length_a   1.000
_cell.length_b   1.000
_cell.length_c   1.000
_cell.angle_alpha   90.00
_cell.angle_beta   90.00
_cell.angle_gamma   90.00
#
_symmetry.space_group_name_H-M   'P 1'
#
loop_
_entity.id
_entity.type
_entity.pdbx_description
1 polymer ?
#
loop_
_entity_poly.entity_id
_entity_poly.type
_entity_poly.pdbx_seq_one_letter_code
_entity_poly.pdbx_strand_id
1 'polypeptide(L)'
;MPVNYLILSRFKEVKIFAGSIAPTQTILTELERHQTAHIEKLATYKNLEQEYFQNPQELPETAKFQYLTLLNGISCERHWINWCDLDIQFVKQTSGKCSNM
;
A
#
# COMPACT_ATOMS: atom_id res chain seq x y z
N MET A 1 15.30 -13.19 -21.04
CA MET A 1 15.25 -11.80 -20.56
C MET A 1 15.11 -11.85 -19.04
N PRO A 2 16.01 -11.24 -18.25
CA PRO A 2 16.00 -11.47 -16.81
C PRO A 2 14.86 -10.65 -16.17
N VAL A 3 14.00 -11.35 -15.44
CA VAL A 3 12.94 -10.78 -14.60
C VAL A 3 13.63 -10.08 -13.43
N ASN A 4 13.56 -8.75 -13.40
CA ASN A 4 14.22 -7.93 -12.39
C ASN A 4 13.60 -8.17 -11.00
N TYR A 5 14.47 -8.44 -10.03
CA TYR A 5 14.24 -8.82 -8.63
C TYR A 5 13.54 -7.77 -7.73
N LEU A 6 12.61 -6.97 -8.24
CA LEU A 6 12.04 -5.83 -7.50
C LEU A 6 10.89 -6.16 -6.52
N ILE A 7 10.59 -7.44 -6.24
CA ILE A 7 9.41 -7.82 -5.44
C ILE A 7 9.70 -8.09 -3.95
N LEU A 8 10.96 -8.15 -3.50
CA LEU A 8 11.29 -8.61 -2.13
C LEU A 8 11.86 -7.52 -1.21
N SER A 9 11.14 -6.41 -1.02
CA SER A 9 11.45 -5.43 0.04
C SER A 9 10.19 -4.98 0.79
N ARG A 10 9.38 -5.92 1.28
CA ARG A 10 8.10 -5.61 1.92
C ARG A 10 7.97 -6.12 3.34
N PHE A 11 8.75 -5.56 4.26
CA PHE A 11 8.37 -5.53 5.67
C PHE A 11 8.91 -4.22 6.27
N LYS A 12 8.10 -3.15 6.19
CA LYS A 12 8.20 -1.99 7.10
C LYS A 12 7.08 -2.10 8.14
N GLU A 13 6.93 -3.28 8.71
CA GLU A 13 6.23 -3.42 9.97
C GLU A 13 7.13 -2.80 11.06
N VAL A 14 6.53 -2.19 12.09
CA VAL A 14 7.19 -1.73 13.32
C VAL A 14 7.89 -0.36 13.30
N LYS A 15 7.18 0.72 12.95
CA LYS A 15 7.52 2.05 13.51
C LYS A 15 6.36 2.86 14.10
N ILE A 16 5.10 2.39 14.00
CA ILE A 16 3.97 3.06 14.67
C ILE A 16 3.97 2.78 16.19
N PHE A 17 4.70 1.77 16.65
CA PHE A 17 4.88 1.52 18.09
C PHE A 17 5.72 2.59 18.82
N ALA A 18 6.39 3.50 18.09
CA ALA A 18 7.06 4.67 18.67
C ALA A 18 6.14 5.91 18.77
N GLY A 19 4.83 5.74 18.61
CA GLY A 19 3.83 6.80 18.74
C GLY A 19 3.73 7.44 20.12
N SER A 20 4.40 6.90 21.15
CA SER A 20 4.50 7.52 22.47
C SER A 20 5.62 8.57 22.59
N ILE A 21 6.39 8.84 21.53
CA ILE A 21 7.56 9.73 21.56
C ILE A 21 7.53 10.82 20.47
N ALA A 22 6.83 10.58 19.34
CA ALA A 22 6.79 11.53 18.22
C ALA A 22 5.54 12.45 18.25
N PRO A 23 5.66 13.72 17.83
CA PRO A 23 4.50 14.60 17.67
C PRO A 23 3.47 13.99 16.71
N THR A 24 2.18 14.17 17.01
CA THR A 24 1.08 13.67 16.17
C THR A 24 1.21 14.09 14.70
N GLN A 25 1.66 15.31 14.44
CA GLN A 25 1.86 15.80 13.08
C GLN A 25 2.93 15.00 12.32
N THR A 26 4.02 14.60 12.99
CA THR A 26 5.07 13.75 12.40
C THR A 26 4.53 12.36 12.06
N ILE A 27 3.70 11.79 12.94
CA ILE A 27 3.05 10.50 12.69
C ILE A 27 2.12 10.60 11.47
N LEU A 28 1.31 11.65 11.39
CA LEU A 28 0.41 11.88 10.24
C LEU A 28 1.18 12.05 8.93
N THR A 29 2.24 12.88 8.91
CA THR A 29 3.05 13.08 7.71
C THR A 29 3.68 11.77 7.22
N GLU A 30 4.19 10.93 8.11
CA GLU A 30 4.73 9.63 7.71
C GLU A 30 3.62 8.69 7.19
N LEU A 31 2.47 8.63 7.87
CA LEU A 31 1.32 7.84 7.40
C LEU A 31 0.86 8.26 6.00
N GLU A 32 0.71 9.57 5.75
CA GLU A 32 0.31 10.12 4.46
C GLU A 32 1.37 9.85 3.37
N ARG A 33 2.66 9.97 3.71
CA ARG A 33 3.77 9.61 2.80
C ARG A 33 3.75 8.12 2.45
N HIS A 34 3.50 7.27 3.44
CA HIS A 34 3.39 5.82 3.26
C HIS A 34 2.18 5.45 2.39
N GLN A 35 1.02 6.03 2.67
CA GLN A 35 -0.18 5.86 1.86
C GLN A 35 0.06 6.26 0.41
N THR A 36 0.67 7.42 0.18
CA THR A 36 0.99 7.92 -1.17
C THR A 36 1.83 6.91 -1.95
N ALA A 37 2.87 6.34 -1.32
CA ALA A 37 3.69 5.31 -1.97
C ALA A 37 2.90 4.05 -2.35
N HIS A 38 1.93 3.63 -1.52
CA HIS A 38 1.05 2.51 -1.86
C HIS A 38 0.07 2.84 -2.99
N ILE A 39 -0.44 4.08 -3.04
CA ILE A 39 -1.31 4.57 -4.13
C ILE A 39 -0.56 4.58 -5.46
N GLU A 40 0.66 5.12 -5.50
CA GLU A 40 1.50 5.15 -6.71
C GLU A 40 1.80 3.74 -7.22
N LYS A 41 2.08 2.82 -6.29
CA LYS A 41 2.35 1.42 -6.61
C LYS A 41 1.10 0.68 -7.10
N LEU A 42 -0.05 0.94 -6.50
CA LEU A 42 -1.34 0.42 -6.97
C LEU A 42 -1.65 0.92 -8.39
N ALA A 43 -1.40 2.20 -8.67
CA ALA A 43 -1.58 2.76 -10.01
C ALA A 43 -0.68 2.06 -11.03
N THR A 44 0.59 1.83 -10.67
CA THR A 44 1.54 1.07 -11.50
C THR A 44 1.01 -0.34 -11.80
N TYR A 45 0.50 -1.05 -10.79
CA TYR A 45 -0.04 -2.40 -10.98
C TYR A 45 -1.31 -2.42 -11.82
N LYS A 46 -2.20 -1.44 -11.66
CA LYS A 46 -3.38 -1.31 -12.52
C LYS A 46 -3.02 -1.00 -13.97
N ASN A 47 -1.99 -0.18 -14.20
CA ASN A 47 -1.50 0.06 -15.56
C ASN A 47 -0.94 -1.21 -16.19
N LEU A 48 -0.17 -2.00 -15.44
CA LEU A 48 0.31 -3.31 -15.92
C LEU A 48 -0.83 -4.28 -16.21
N GLU A 49 -1.87 -4.30 -15.37
CA GLU A 49 -3.08 -5.10 -15.59
C GLU A 49 -3.74 -4.73 -16.92
N GLN A 50 -3.91 -3.43 -17.17
CA GLN A 50 -4.51 -2.91 -18.39
C GLN A 50 -3.63 -3.11 -19.64
N GLU A 51 -2.32 -3.11 -19.51
CA GLU A 51 -1.40 -3.22 -20.66
C GLU A 51 -1.18 -4.68 -21.07
N TYR A 52 -1.02 -5.59 -20.10
CA TYR A 52 -0.56 -6.95 -20.37
C TYR A 52 -1.61 -8.05 -20.13
N PHE A 53 -2.72 -7.74 -19.44
CA PHE A 53 -3.65 -8.76 -18.93
C PHE A 53 -5.12 -8.49 -19.29
N GLN A 54 -5.39 -7.79 -20.40
CA GLN A 54 -6.76 -7.41 -20.82
C GLN A 54 -7.71 -8.60 -21.01
N ASN A 55 -7.20 -9.74 -21.50
CA ASN A 55 -7.98 -10.95 -21.75
C ASN A 55 -7.43 -12.15 -20.96
N PRO A 56 -7.70 -12.27 -19.64
CA PRO A 56 -7.11 -13.32 -18.79
C PRO A 56 -7.39 -14.75 -19.24
N GLN A 57 -8.50 -14.97 -19.96
CA GLN A 57 -8.91 -16.28 -20.46
C GLN A 57 -8.03 -16.76 -21.63
N GLU A 58 -7.54 -15.83 -22.44
CA GLU A 58 -6.75 -16.08 -23.65
C GLU A 58 -5.24 -16.12 -23.37
N LEU A 59 -4.83 -15.83 -22.12
CA LEU A 59 -3.44 -15.83 -21.74
C LEU A 59 -2.82 -17.25 -21.80
N PRO A 60 -1.55 -17.34 -22.23
CA PRO A 60 -0.74 -18.54 -22.00
C PRO A 60 -0.70 -18.88 -20.50
N GLU A 61 -0.55 -20.17 -20.18
CA GLU A 61 -0.55 -20.65 -18.79
C GLU A 61 0.47 -19.93 -17.90
N THR A 62 1.67 -19.65 -18.42
CA THR A 62 2.71 -18.89 -17.71
C THR A 62 2.28 -17.46 -17.38
N ALA A 63 1.56 -16.80 -18.29
CA ALA A 63 1.04 -15.45 -18.08
C ALA A 63 -0.14 -15.44 -17.10
N LYS A 64 -0.92 -16.54 -16.98
CA LYS A 64 -1.96 -16.68 -15.95
C LYS A 64 -1.38 -16.67 -14.53
N PHE A 65 -0.25 -17.35 -14.31
CA PHE A 65 0.44 -17.31 -13.01
C PHE A 65 1.02 -15.93 -12.68
N GLN A 66 1.55 -15.22 -13.69
CA GLN A 66 1.98 -13.83 -13.54
C GLN A 66 0.80 -12.92 -13.20
N TYR A 67 -0.35 -13.13 -13.84
CA TYR A 67 -1.57 -12.38 -13.55
C TYR A 67 -2.06 -12.61 -12.11
N LEU A 68 -2.06 -13.85 -11.64
CA LEU A 68 -2.40 -14.17 -10.23
C LEU A 68 -1.47 -13.43 -9.25
N THR A 69 -0.19 -13.34 -9.56
CA THR A 69 0.78 -12.61 -8.73
C THR A 69 0.48 -11.10 -8.73
N LEU A 70 0.15 -10.54 -9.89
CA LEU A 70 -0.25 -9.14 -10.02
C LEU A 70 -1.52 -8.85 -9.20
N LEU A 71 -2.55 -9.71 -9.31
CA LEU A 71 -3.79 -9.59 -8.55
C LEU A 71 -3.55 -9.60 -7.04
N ASN A 72 -2.68 -10.48 -6.56
CA ASN A 72 -2.27 -10.49 -5.16
C ASN A 72 -1.58 -9.17 -4.77
N GLY A 73 -0.66 -8.68 -5.60
CA GLY A 73 0.00 -7.38 -5.40
C GLY A 73 -0.99 -6.23 -5.28
N ILE A 74 -1.96 -6.13 -6.20
CA ILE A 74 -3.04 -5.13 -6.18
C ILE A 74 -3.87 -5.27 -4.90
N SER A 75 -4.21 -6.49 -4.49
CA SER A 75 -4.97 -6.74 -3.26
C SER A 75 -4.22 -6.26 -2.03
N CYS A 76 -2.92 -6.56 -1.93
CA CYS A 76 -2.06 -6.09 -0.86
C CYS A 76 -2.00 -4.56 -0.80
N GLU A 77 -1.81 -3.86 -1.94
CA GLU A 77 -1.77 -2.39 -1.90
C GLU A 77 -3.10 -1.79 -1.44
N ARG A 78 -4.23 -2.32 -1.91
CA ARG A 78 -5.56 -1.86 -1.46
C ARG A 78 -5.74 -2.03 0.04
N HIS A 79 -5.31 -3.18 0.57
CA HIS A 79 -5.35 -3.44 1.99
C HIS A 79 -4.52 -2.42 2.77
N TRP A 80 -3.28 -2.16 2.34
CA TRP A 80 -2.40 -1.17 2.98
C TRP A 80 -2.95 0.24 2.92
N ILE A 81 -3.49 0.68 1.78
CA ILE A 81 -4.12 2.00 1.64
C ILE A 81 -5.28 2.15 2.63
N ASN A 82 -6.18 1.16 2.67
CA ASN A 82 -7.30 1.16 3.59
C ASN A 82 -6.86 1.17 5.06
N TRP A 83 -5.80 0.43 5.38
CA TRP A 83 -5.23 0.44 6.72
C TRP A 83 -4.67 1.83 7.09
N CYS A 84 -3.90 2.46 6.19
CA CYS A 84 -3.41 3.82 6.39
C CYS A 84 -4.56 4.83 6.56
N ASP A 85 -5.66 4.69 5.80
CA ASP A 85 -6.83 5.54 5.95
C ASP A 85 -7.44 5.44 7.35
N LEU A 86 -7.54 4.22 7.90
CA LEU A 86 -8.02 3.98 9.26
C LEU A 86 -7.08 4.60 10.31
N ASP A 87 -5.77 4.38 10.16
CA ASP A 87 -4.76 4.91 11.08
C ASP A 87 -4.77 6.45 11.10
N ILE A 88 -4.81 7.09 9.92
CA ILE A 88 -4.87 8.54 9.79
C ILE A 88 -6.13 9.10 10.46
N GLN A 89 -7.29 8.46 10.23
CA GLN A 89 -8.54 8.86 10.86
C GLN A 89 -8.47 8.73 12.38
N PHE A 90 -7.93 7.62 12.88
CA PHE A 90 -7.78 7.37 14.32
C PHE A 90 -6.88 8.44 14.98
N VAL A 91 -5.74 8.73 14.37
CA VAL A 91 -4.78 9.73 14.86
C VAL A 91 -5.38 11.15 14.84
N LYS A 92 -6.12 11.51 13.78
CA LYS A 92 -6.82 12.81 13.70
C LYS A 92 -7.91 12.97 14.77
N GLN A 93 -8.61 11.88 15.11
CA GLN A 93 -9.64 11.92 16.16
C GLN A 93 -9.05 12.01 17.58
N THR A 94 -7.91 11.37 17.82
CA THR A 94 -7.24 11.39 19.13
C THR A 94 -6.61 12.74 19.43
N SER A 95 -6.03 13.43 18.45
CA SER A 95 -5.52 14.80 18.64
C SER A 95 -6.62 15.82 18.91
N GLY A 96 -7.78 15.71 18.26
CA GLY A 96 -8.93 16.61 18.47
C GLY A 96 -9.60 16.48 19.84
N LYS A 97 -9.47 15.34 20.52
CA LYS A 97 -10.05 15.11 21.86
C LYS A 97 -9.20 15.68 23.00
N CYS A 98 -7.88 15.78 22.85
CA CYS A 98 -6.99 16.34 23.88
C CYS A 98 -7.03 17.88 24.01
N SER A 99 -7.68 18.60 23.08
CA SER A 99 -7.78 20.07 23.15
C SER A 99 -9.01 20.58 23.91
N ASN A 100 -9.89 19.69 24.40
CA ASN A 100 -11.14 20.02 25.08
C ASN A 100 -11.21 19.49 26.53
N MET A 101 -10.08 19.28 27.19
CA MET A 101 -10.03 18.86 28.60
C MET A 101 -9.11 19.73 29.43
#